data_AF-A0A3C0B2U3-F1
#
_entry.id   AF-A0A3C0B2U3-F1
#
_cell.length_a   1.000
_cell.length_b   1.000
_cell.length_c   1.000
_cell.angle_alpha   90.00
_cell.angle_beta   90.00
_cell.angle_gamma   90.00
#
_symmetry.space_group_name_H-M   'P 1'
#
loop_
_entity.id
_entity.type
_entity.pdbx_description
1 polymer ?
#
loop_
_entity_poly.entity_id
_entity_poly.type
_entity_poly.pdbx_seq_one_letter_code
_entity_poly.pdbx_strand_id
1 'polypeptide(L)'
;MKATTKIIHLFLTTSMFLGCYPPDKYSVSSDRTTSGDAGSTGNTAFTPSAFNKNYVFLESDSKVKDRNFYWTTLVEKNATISAIIENDEVLSAYLQTAKLRLNTIANQSNVTAVEFATALKFSDNEKVALSTAVKNVVANNATAFIDFSNAQIAPSGAFNIFKEVTKVDRLNQLIVDEMLMGINQIIDTYAGGIKPPSTTPYDPLIDKPDYDVNSVELKLLLQTLVTDLNSKKDQYKLFYQPFLNFALGVLDINKRDEAGKYFPMENGVNKAVYENIPTIKWSDYDYSVIVVLGDSPNSPSDLPNISLGGMARADYGVALYKQGKAPIIAFTGGHLFPIHTIYSEAIEMKKYVMDKYGIPENRILVDPHVRHTTSNMRNIGRLFFRYGIPTDKKAIVSTTLSQSKYVASTTFMTRSQREMGHIPIQLYNRLSDFDLEFTPKIEVLHLDSSDPLDP
;
A
#
# COMPACT_ATOMS: atom_id res chain seq x y z
N MET A 1 5.96 -38.94 -59.42
CA MET A 1 5.13 -37.79 -59.00
C MET A 1 5.69 -37.27 -57.70
N LYS A 2 6.34 -36.10 -57.75
CA LYS A 2 6.96 -35.44 -56.59
C LYS A 2 5.87 -34.61 -55.89
N ALA A 3 5.61 -34.87 -54.62
CA ALA A 3 4.72 -34.05 -53.79
C ALA A 3 5.58 -33.10 -52.96
N THR A 4 5.40 -31.81 -53.23
CA THR A 4 6.15 -30.68 -52.71
C THR A 4 5.52 -30.22 -51.39
N THR A 5 6.24 -30.34 -50.28
CA THR A 5 5.84 -29.74 -48.99
C THR A 5 6.13 -28.24 -49.02
N LYS A 6 5.07 -27.42 -49.05
CA LYS A 6 5.16 -25.96 -48.91
C LYS A 6 5.38 -25.61 -47.43
N ILE A 7 6.55 -25.04 -47.13
CA ILE A 7 6.83 -24.34 -45.88
C ILE A 7 6.23 -22.94 -45.99
N ILE A 8 5.21 -22.64 -45.18
CA ILE A 8 4.64 -21.30 -45.03
C ILE A 8 5.50 -20.54 -44.01
N HIS A 9 6.28 -19.57 -44.49
CA HIS A 9 6.86 -18.52 -43.66
C HIS A 9 5.74 -17.55 -43.28
N LEU A 10 5.32 -17.56 -42.01
CA LEU A 10 4.51 -16.49 -41.43
C LEU A 10 5.46 -15.54 -40.71
N PHE A 11 5.75 -14.40 -41.35
CA PHE A 11 6.40 -13.25 -40.74
C PHE A 11 5.49 -12.68 -39.64
N LEU A 12 5.78 -12.99 -38.38
CA LEU A 12 5.30 -12.19 -37.25
C LEU A 12 6.24 -11.00 -37.08
N THR A 13 5.83 -9.85 -37.63
CA THR A 13 6.37 -8.55 -37.30
C THR A 13 6.07 -8.27 -35.83
N THR A 14 7.05 -8.57 -34.98
CA THR A 14 7.03 -8.21 -33.56
C THR A 14 7.39 -6.73 -33.48
N SER A 15 6.39 -5.86 -33.43
CA SER A 15 6.59 -4.47 -33.04
C SER A 15 7.01 -4.46 -31.57
N MET A 16 8.32 -4.45 -31.33
CA MET A 16 8.92 -4.12 -30.05
C MET A 16 8.48 -2.70 -29.67
N PHE A 17 7.45 -2.59 -28.84
CA PHE A 17 7.28 -1.41 -28.01
C PHE A 17 8.39 -1.43 -26.96
N LEU A 18 9.46 -0.67 -27.23
CA LEU A 18 10.35 -0.19 -26.19
C LEU A 18 9.57 0.79 -25.30
N GLY A 19 8.85 0.24 -24.32
CA GLY A 19 8.49 0.99 -23.12
C GLY A 19 9.74 1.10 -22.26
N CYS A 20 10.41 2.24 -22.30
CA CYS A 20 11.42 2.60 -21.30
C CYS A 20 10.78 2.61 -19.91
N TYR A 21 10.86 1.50 -19.18
CA TYR A 21 10.73 1.52 -17.72
C TYR A 21 12.07 1.98 -17.14
N PRO A 22 12.12 3.05 -16.34
CA PRO A 22 13.33 3.39 -15.62
C PRO A 22 13.66 2.29 -14.59
N PRO A 23 14.94 2.11 -14.21
CA PRO A 23 15.26 1.51 -12.93
C PRO A 23 14.73 2.46 -11.83
N ASP A 24 14.07 1.89 -10.81
CA ASP A 24 13.39 2.56 -9.69
C ASP A 24 11.95 3.05 -9.92
N LYS A 25 11.01 2.40 -9.21
CA LYS A 25 9.55 2.63 -9.17
C LYS A 25 9.17 4.11 -8.93
N TYR A 26 10.04 4.84 -8.23
CA TYR A 26 9.87 6.24 -7.87
C TYR A 26 11.16 7.02 -8.14
N SER A 27 11.68 7.02 -9.37
CA SER A 27 12.88 7.82 -9.69
C SER A 27 12.61 9.32 -9.46
N VAL A 28 12.90 9.77 -8.24
CA VAL A 28 12.76 11.17 -7.84
C VAL A 28 14.01 11.91 -8.29
N SER A 29 13.96 12.47 -9.50
CA SER A 29 14.83 13.58 -9.84
C SER A 29 14.53 14.71 -8.83
N SER A 30 15.43 14.95 -7.88
CA SER A 30 15.46 16.23 -7.18
C SER A 30 15.71 17.27 -8.26
N ASP A 31 14.69 18.06 -8.62
CA ASP A 31 14.84 19.12 -9.63
C ASP A 31 15.96 20.09 -9.20
N ARG A 32 17.20 19.79 -9.60
CA ARG A 32 18.25 20.79 -9.73
C ARG A 32 17.85 21.63 -10.93
N THR A 33 17.29 22.79 -10.60
CA THR A 33 17.17 23.99 -11.43
C THR A 33 18.04 23.96 -12.69
N THR A 34 17.45 23.68 -13.85
CA THR A 34 17.87 24.25 -15.14
C THR A 34 16.66 24.43 -16.05
N SER A 35 16.26 25.71 -16.17
CA SER A 35 15.66 26.38 -17.34
C SER A 35 14.44 25.77 -18.06
N GLY A 36 13.33 26.53 -18.02
CA GLY A 36 12.41 26.65 -19.15
C GLY A 36 10.97 26.20 -18.93
N ASP A 37 10.30 26.64 -17.86
CA ASP A 37 8.83 26.54 -17.77
C ASP A 37 8.27 27.95 -17.58
N ALA A 38 7.99 28.60 -18.71
CA ALA A 38 7.42 29.95 -18.77
C ALA A 38 5.89 29.80 -18.78
N GLY A 39 5.27 29.78 -17.59
CA GLY A 39 3.81 29.81 -17.49
C GLY A 39 3.23 29.35 -16.14
N SER A 40 3.50 30.08 -15.05
CA SER A 40 2.62 30.26 -13.88
C SER A 40 3.40 30.92 -12.74
N THR A 41 2.81 31.97 -12.18
CA THR A 41 3.43 32.97 -11.31
C THR A 41 3.10 32.75 -9.83
N GLY A 42 3.87 31.88 -9.17
CA GLY A 42 3.84 31.71 -7.71
C GLY A 42 5.14 31.06 -7.22
N ASN A 43 5.68 31.48 -6.08
CA ASN A 43 6.80 30.78 -5.47
C ASN A 43 6.32 29.42 -4.94
N THR A 44 6.64 28.32 -5.64
CA THR A 44 6.24 26.97 -5.23
C THR A 44 7.28 26.28 -4.34
N ALA A 45 8.40 26.94 -4.04
CA ALA A 45 9.39 26.42 -3.12
C ALA A 45 8.80 26.29 -1.71
N PHE A 46 8.96 25.12 -1.11
CA PHE A 46 8.53 24.85 0.26
C PHE A 46 9.52 23.90 0.93
N THR A 47 9.59 23.99 2.25
CA THR A 47 10.33 23.03 3.07
C THR A 47 9.28 22.20 3.80
N PRO A 48 9.10 20.91 3.45
CA PRO A 48 8.13 20.07 4.14
C PRO A 48 8.45 20.02 5.64
N SER A 49 7.43 20.19 6.49
CA SER A 49 7.58 19.88 7.91
C SER A 49 7.92 18.40 8.10
N ALA A 50 8.75 18.06 9.09
CA ALA A 50 9.08 16.65 9.34
C ALA A 50 7.84 15.83 9.75
N PHE A 51 7.92 14.51 9.56
CA PHE A 51 6.97 13.54 10.12
C PHE A 51 6.69 13.84 11.59
N ASN A 52 5.41 13.84 11.97
CA ASN A 52 4.97 14.03 13.33
C ASN A 52 4.29 12.76 13.83
N LYS A 53 4.89 12.09 14.82
CA LYS A 53 4.31 10.88 15.42
C LYS A 53 2.93 11.09 16.04
N ASN A 54 2.60 12.33 16.43
CA ASN A 54 1.31 12.70 17.03
C ASN A 54 0.29 13.14 15.97
N TYR A 55 0.61 13.04 14.68
CA TYR A 55 -0.33 13.30 13.60
C TYR A 55 -1.47 12.28 13.66
N VAL A 56 -2.71 12.77 13.72
CA VAL A 56 -3.92 11.96 13.67
C VAL A 56 -4.39 11.91 12.22
N PHE A 57 -4.52 10.70 11.68
CA PHE A 57 -5.02 10.52 10.33
C PHE A 57 -6.44 11.09 10.19
N LEU A 58 -6.69 11.79 9.09
CA LEU A 58 -8.04 12.14 8.68
C LEU A 58 -8.72 10.88 8.15
N GLU A 59 -9.98 10.68 8.50
CA GLU A 59 -10.69 9.46 8.17
C GLU A 59 -11.94 9.77 7.34
N SER A 60 -12.14 9.00 6.29
CA SER A 60 -13.40 8.93 5.56
C SER A 60 -14.30 7.85 6.15
N ASP A 61 -15.40 7.56 5.45
CA ASP A 61 -16.27 6.42 5.71
C ASP A 61 -15.68 5.08 5.22
N SER A 62 -14.55 5.09 4.50
CA SER A 62 -13.87 3.91 3.99
C SER A 62 -12.42 3.83 4.45
N LYS A 63 -12.13 2.90 5.37
CA LYS A 63 -10.76 2.62 5.82
C LYS A 63 -9.86 2.10 4.70
N VAL A 64 -10.43 1.38 3.75
CA VAL A 64 -9.72 0.91 2.54
C VAL A 64 -9.29 2.10 1.70
N LYS A 65 -10.15 3.12 1.51
CA LYS A 65 -9.78 4.37 0.83
C LYS A 65 -8.71 5.13 1.60
N ASP A 66 -8.89 5.31 2.90
CA ASP A 66 -7.97 6.09 3.73
C ASP A 66 -6.55 5.53 3.72
N ARG A 67 -6.41 4.20 3.60
CA ARG A 67 -5.12 3.52 3.53
C ARG A 67 -4.51 3.52 2.14
N ASN A 68 -5.31 3.30 1.10
CA ASN A 68 -4.81 3.18 -0.27
C ASN A 68 -4.65 4.52 -0.99
N PHE A 69 -5.50 5.51 -0.69
CA PHE A 69 -5.62 6.74 -1.46
C PHE A 69 -5.69 7.96 -0.54
N TYR A 70 -4.78 8.02 0.44
CA TYR A 70 -4.86 8.99 1.54
C TYR A 70 -4.94 10.45 1.05
N TRP A 71 -4.31 10.79 -0.07
CA TRP A 71 -4.38 12.13 -0.65
C TRP A 71 -5.82 12.55 -0.98
N THR A 72 -6.63 11.62 -1.48
CA THR A 72 -8.06 11.88 -1.76
C THR A 72 -8.83 12.16 -0.47
N THR A 73 -8.59 11.39 0.59
CA THR A 73 -9.15 11.66 1.92
C THR A 73 -8.75 13.03 2.43
N LEU A 74 -7.47 13.42 2.29
CA LEU A 74 -6.99 14.74 2.70
C LEU A 74 -7.67 15.88 1.93
N VAL A 75 -7.79 15.75 0.61
CA VAL A 75 -8.46 16.74 -0.25
C VAL A 75 -9.94 16.87 0.12
N GLU A 76 -10.67 15.75 0.21
CA GLU A 76 -12.10 15.74 0.51
C GLU A 76 -12.43 16.29 1.91
N LYS A 77 -11.49 16.17 2.86
CA LYS A 77 -11.63 16.71 4.22
C LYS A 77 -11.19 18.17 4.34
N ASN A 78 -10.65 18.77 3.28
CA ASN A 78 -10.26 20.17 3.26
C ASN A 78 -11.13 20.94 2.25
N ALA A 79 -12.13 21.66 2.74
CA ALA A 79 -13.09 22.38 1.89
C ALA A 79 -12.42 23.38 0.93
N THR A 80 -11.36 24.06 1.36
CA THR A 80 -10.62 25.01 0.52
C THR A 80 -9.91 24.30 -0.64
N ILE A 81 -9.16 23.23 -0.34
CA ILE A 81 -8.42 22.48 -1.36
C ILE A 81 -9.39 21.74 -2.30
N SER A 82 -10.44 21.13 -1.76
CA SER A 82 -11.49 20.50 -2.56
C SER A 82 -12.13 21.50 -3.52
N ALA A 83 -12.48 22.72 -3.06
CA ALA A 83 -13.08 23.74 -3.90
C ALA A 83 -12.13 24.23 -5.01
N ILE A 84 -10.83 24.35 -4.73
CA ILE A 84 -9.83 24.72 -5.75
C ILE A 84 -9.77 23.66 -6.86
N ILE A 85 -9.77 22.37 -6.49
CA ILE A 85 -9.71 21.26 -7.46
C ILE A 85 -11.04 21.12 -8.22
N GLU A 86 -12.18 21.26 -7.55
CA GLU A 86 -13.53 21.18 -8.14
C GLU A 86 -13.78 22.27 -9.19
N ASN A 87 -13.25 23.48 -8.96
CA ASN A 87 -13.45 24.63 -9.84
C ASN A 87 -12.38 24.78 -10.94
N ASP A 88 -11.38 23.91 -10.98
CA ASP A 88 -10.42 23.91 -12.09
C ASP A 88 -11.10 23.46 -13.40
N GLU A 89 -10.88 24.22 -14.47
CA GLU A 89 -11.55 24.00 -15.76
C GLU A 89 -11.21 22.63 -16.38
N VAL A 90 -9.93 22.23 -16.32
CA VAL A 90 -9.47 20.99 -16.94
C VAL A 90 -9.95 19.78 -16.15
N LEU A 91 -9.82 19.81 -14.83
CA LEU A 91 -10.25 18.73 -13.95
C LEU A 91 -11.77 18.59 -13.93
N SER A 92 -12.51 19.70 -13.94
CA SER A 92 -13.98 19.69 -14.02
C SER A 92 -14.49 19.18 -15.37
N ALA A 93 -13.85 19.57 -16.48
CA ALA A 93 -14.15 19.02 -17.80
C ALA A 93 -13.88 17.50 -17.88
N TYR A 94 -12.79 17.04 -17.26
CA TYR A 94 -12.52 15.61 -17.16
C TYR A 94 -13.59 14.87 -16.35
N LEU A 95 -14.04 15.45 -15.22
CA LEU A 95 -15.12 14.86 -14.43
C LEU A 95 -16.38 14.62 -15.27
N GLN A 96 -16.75 15.56 -16.15
CA GLN A 96 -17.89 15.35 -17.05
C GLN A 96 -17.65 14.19 -18.02
N THR A 97 -16.42 14.04 -18.52
CA THR A 97 -16.03 12.90 -19.37
C THR A 97 -16.13 11.58 -18.60
N ALA A 98 -15.64 11.53 -17.36
CA ALA A 98 -15.74 10.35 -16.51
C ALA A 98 -17.20 9.99 -16.18
N LYS A 99 -18.05 10.98 -15.88
CA LYS A 99 -19.50 10.81 -15.69
C LYS A 99 -20.19 10.25 -16.94
N LEU A 100 -19.81 10.74 -18.13
CA LEU A 100 -20.34 10.25 -19.39
C LEU A 100 -19.92 8.80 -19.66
N ARG A 101 -18.65 8.44 -19.42
CA ARG A 101 -18.16 7.06 -19.55
C ARG A 101 -18.91 6.12 -18.61
N LEU A 102 -19.08 6.51 -17.35
CA LEU A 102 -19.86 5.78 -16.36
C LEU A 102 -21.32 5.59 -16.82
N ASN A 103 -21.96 6.66 -17.30
CA ASN A 103 -23.32 6.58 -17.79
C ASN A 103 -23.46 5.69 -19.02
N THR A 104 -22.51 5.76 -19.95
CA THR A 104 -22.52 4.96 -21.19
C THR A 104 -22.44 3.48 -20.86
N ILE A 105 -21.44 3.08 -20.06
CA ILE A 105 -21.22 1.67 -19.75
C ILE A 105 -22.33 1.10 -18.84
N ALA A 106 -22.94 1.92 -17.98
CA ALA A 106 -24.09 1.52 -17.16
C ALA A 106 -25.33 1.16 -17.98
N ASN A 107 -25.54 1.80 -19.13
CA ASN A 107 -26.70 1.59 -19.99
C ASN A 107 -26.44 0.62 -21.15
N GLN A 108 -25.22 0.09 -21.28
CA GLN A 108 -24.88 -0.87 -22.31
C GLN A 108 -25.34 -2.28 -21.92
N SER A 109 -25.83 -3.04 -22.89
CA SER A 109 -26.24 -4.43 -22.70
C SER A 109 -25.08 -5.40 -22.99
N ASN A 110 -25.06 -6.55 -22.30
CA ASN A 110 -24.10 -7.63 -22.51
C ASN A 110 -22.62 -7.23 -22.33
N VAL A 111 -22.34 -6.31 -21.41
CA VAL A 111 -20.98 -5.84 -21.09
C VAL A 111 -20.18 -6.93 -20.38
N THR A 112 -18.95 -7.15 -20.82
CA THR A 112 -17.98 -8.04 -20.19
C THR A 112 -17.21 -7.34 -19.05
N ALA A 113 -16.61 -8.12 -18.14
CA ALA A 113 -15.79 -7.55 -17.06
C ALA A 113 -14.61 -6.71 -17.60
N VAL A 114 -13.98 -7.16 -18.70
CA VAL A 114 -12.90 -6.43 -19.38
C VAL A 114 -13.40 -5.11 -19.99
N GLU A 115 -14.62 -5.07 -20.54
CA GLU A 115 -15.21 -3.83 -21.05
C GLU A 115 -15.53 -2.84 -19.93
N PHE A 116 -16.05 -3.30 -18.78
CA PHE A 116 -16.18 -2.44 -17.60
C PHE A 116 -14.84 -1.87 -17.16
N ALA A 117 -13.82 -2.72 -17.01
CA ALA A 117 -12.48 -2.32 -16.60
C ALA A 117 -11.87 -1.29 -17.57
N THR A 118 -12.00 -1.54 -18.88
CA THR A 118 -11.51 -0.63 -19.93
C THR A 118 -12.26 0.70 -19.92
N ALA A 119 -13.59 0.67 -19.74
CA ALA A 119 -14.42 1.85 -19.76
C ALA A 119 -14.25 2.74 -18.52
N LEU A 120 -13.80 2.21 -17.38
CA LEU A 120 -13.78 2.91 -16.10
C LEU A 120 -12.38 3.07 -15.48
N LYS A 121 -11.33 3.03 -16.31
CA LYS A 121 -9.94 3.34 -15.91
C LYS A 121 -9.37 4.53 -16.67
N PHE A 122 -8.34 5.17 -16.13
CA PHE A 122 -7.62 6.23 -16.82
C PHE A 122 -6.74 5.64 -17.95
N SER A 123 -6.75 6.24 -19.13
CA SER A 123 -5.73 5.96 -20.16
C SER A 123 -4.40 6.60 -19.78
N ASP A 124 -3.30 6.17 -20.42
CA ASP A 124 -1.98 6.76 -20.15
C ASP A 124 -1.92 8.26 -20.44
N ASN A 125 -2.56 8.70 -21.53
CA ASN A 125 -2.66 10.12 -21.86
C ASN A 125 -3.49 10.89 -20.84
N GLU A 126 -4.59 10.31 -20.33
CA GLU A 126 -5.40 10.92 -19.27
C GLU A 126 -4.59 11.07 -17.98
N LYS A 127 -3.83 10.06 -17.57
CA LYS A 127 -2.97 10.15 -16.37
C LYS A 127 -1.98 11.32 -16.46
N VAL A 128 -1.24 11.41 -17.58
CA VAL A 128 -0.27 12.50 -17.81
C VAL A 128 -0.96 13.87 -17.83
N ALA A 129 -2.10 13.98 -18.51
CA ALA A 129 -2.84 15.23 -18.59
C ALA A 129 -3.38 15.66 -17.22
N LEU A 130 -3.95 14.73 -16.45
CA LEU A 130 -4.53 15.00 -15.14
C LEU A 130 -3.47 15.36 -14.10
N SER A 131 -2.34 14.66 -14.06
CA SER A 131 -1.28 15.02 -13.12
C SER A 131 -0.62 16.35 -13.46
N THR A 132 -0.49 16.66 -14.75
CA THR A 132 -0.06 18.00 -15.21
C THR A 132 -1.08 19.08 -14.83
N ALA A 133 -2.38 18.82 -14.98
CA ALA A 133 -3.42 19.73 -14.55
C ALA A 133 -3.36 19.99 -13.04
N VAL A 134 -3.18 18.95 -12.21
CA VAL A 134 -2.97 19.11 -10.77
C VAL A 134 -1.73 19.94 -10.46
N LYS A 135 -0.59 19.67 -11.12
CA LYS A 135 0.63 20.48 -10.96
C LYS A 135 0.33 21.97 -11.19
N ASN A 136 -0.38 22.30 -12.27
CA ASN A 136 -0.72 23.67 -12.63
C ASN A 136 -1.68 24.31 -11.63
N VAL A 137 -2.73 23.59 -11.21
CA VAL A 137 -3.68 24.04 -10.16
C VAL A 137 -2.94 24.37 -8.87
N VAL A 138 -2.01 23.50 -8.47
CA VAL A 138 -1.20 23.70 -7.26
C VAL A 138 -0.27 24.90 -7.41
N ALA A 139 0.41 25.06 -8.54
CA ALA A 139 1.28 26.20 -8.80
C ALA A 139 0.52 27.54 -8.76
N ASN A 140 -0.67 27.59 -9.34
CA ASN A 140 -1.55 28.76 -9.33
C ASN A 140 -2.14 29.07 -7.94
N ASN A 141 -2.12 28.10 -7.02
CA ASN A 141 -2.66 28.22 -5.67
C ASN A 141 -1.61 27.86 -4.59
N ALA A 142 -0.34 28.19 -4.86
CA ALA A 142 0.81 27.66 -4.11
C ALA A 142 0.69 27.84 -2.59
N THR A 143 0.29 29.03 -2.11
CA THR A 143 0.15 29.29 -0.67
C THR A 143 -0.81 28.31 0.02
N ALA A 144 -2.01 28.09 -0.55
CA ALA A 144 -2.98 27.17 0.02
C ALA A 144 -2.46 25.72 0.06
N PHE A 145 -1.75 25.30 -0.98
CA PHE A 145 -1.17 23.96 -1.04
C PHE A 145 0.08 23.78 -0.18
N ILE A 146 0.86 24.83 0.05
CA ILE A 146 1.96 24.80 1.03
C ILE A 146 1.40 24.60 2.43
N ASP A 147 0.38 25.38 2.80
CA ASP A 147 -0.29 25.26 4.09
C ASP A 147 -0.93 23.87 4.26
N PHE A 148 -1.63 23.39 3.24
CA PHE A 148 -2.18 22.03 3.20
C PHE A 148 -1.10 20.96 3.35
N SER A 149 0.02 21.10 2.64
CA SER A 149 1.11 20.11 2.68
C SER A 149 1.80 20.08 4.04
N ASN A 150 2.04 21.25 4.64
CA ASN A 150 2.62 21.36 5.98
C ASN A 150 1.67 20.90 7.08
N ALA A 151 0.36 21.05 6.90
CA ALA A 151 -0.62 20.63 7.89
C ALA A 151 -0.95 19.14 7.81
N GLN A 152 -0.95 18.55 6.61
CA GLN A 152 -1.52 17.22 6.37
C GLN A 152 -0.54 16.24 5.71
N ILE A 153 0.10 16.61 4.60
CA ILE A 153 0.93 15.67 3.83
C ILE A 153 2.21 15.33 4.60
N ALA A 154 3.02 16.34 4.91
CA ALA A 154 4.34 16.18 5.48
C ALA A 154 4.31 15.61 6.92
N PRO A 155 3.48 16.11 7.88
CA PRO A 155 3.42 15.53 9.21
C PRO A 155 2.82 14.12 9.21
N SER A 156 1.98 13.77 8.23
CA SER A 156 1.48 12.40 8.11
C SER A 156 2.58 11.41 7.80
N GLY A 157 3.63 11.77 7.05
CA GLY A 157 4.61 10.79 6.56
C GLY A 157 4.06 9.78 5.55
N ALA A 158 2.78 9.87 5.14
CA ALA A 158 2.16 8.93 4.19
C ALA A 158 2.76 9.01 2.78
N PHE A 159 3.56 10.04 2.49
CA PHE A 159 4.17 10.30 1.18
C PHE A 159 5.69 10.41 1.27
N ASN A 160 6.29 9.72 2.25
CA ASN A 160 7.66 9.98 2.70
C ASN A 160 8.75 9.60 1.69
N ILE A 161 8.44 8.81 0.66
CA ILE A 161 9.38 8.60 -0.47
C ILE A 161 9.65 9.89 -1.26
N PHE A 162 8.74 10.88 -1.17
CA PHE A 162 8.86 12.19 -1.83
C PHE A 162 9.38 13.28 -0.90
N LYS A 163 9.91 12.93 0.28
CA LYS A 163 10.33 13.91 1.32
C LYS A 163 11.39 14.93 0.85
N GLU A 164 12.17 14.60 -0.17
CA GLU A 164 13.21 15.47 -0.74
C GLU A 164 12.66 16.43 -1.82
N VAL A 165 11.37 16.32 -2.18
CA VAL A 165 10.74 17.20 -3.18
C VAL A 165 10.42 18.55 -2.54
N THR A 166 11.08 19.61 -3.02
CA THR A 166 11.02 20.97 -2.46
C THR A 166 10.08 21.91 -3.19
N LYS A 167 9.37 21.43 -4.22
CA LYS A 167 8.36 22.18 -4.98
C LYS A 167 6.99 21.58 -4.74
N VAL A 168 6.04 22.36 -4.22
CA VAL A 168 4.75 21.83 -3.73
C VAL A 168 3.88 21.30 -4.87
N ASP A 169 3.98 21.91 -6.04
CA ASP A 169 3.34 21.50 -7.28
C ASP A 169 3.88 20.14 -7.76
N ARG A 170 5.20 19.96 -7.74
CA ARG A 170 5.83 18.68 -8.10
C ARG A 170 5.51 17.58 -7.10
N LEU A 171 5.47 17.89 -5.80
CA LEU A 171 5.09 16.93 -4.77
C LEU A 171 3.67 16.41 -5.00
N ASN A 172 2.69 17.30 -5.14
CA ASN A 172 1.30 16.91 -5.36
C ASN A 172 1.10 16.20 -6.71
N GLN A 173 1.85 16.59 -7.75
CA GLN A 173 1.87 15.88 -9.03
C GLN A 173 2.27 14.41 -8.88
N LEU A 174 3.39 14.14 -8.19
CA LEU A 174 3.90 12.77 -7.98
C LEU A 174 2.92 11.91 -7.17
N ILE A 175 2.30 12.49 -6.14
CA ILE A 175 1.28 11.81 -5.34
C ILE A 175 0.06 11.45 -6.21
N VAL A 176 -0.39 12.36 -7.06
CA VAL A 176 -1.52 12.12 -7.97
C VAL A 176 -1.16 11.11 -9.06
N ASP A 177 0.06 11.15 -9.60
CA ASP A 177 0.55 10.13 -10.55
C ASP A 177 0.44 8.73 -9.93
N GLU A 178 0.93 8.54 -8.70
CA GLU A 178 0.86 7.26 -7.97
C GLU A 178 -0.60 6.83 -7.71
N MET A 179 -1.44 7.76 -7.25
CA MET A 179 -2.86 7.52 -6.99
C MET A 179 -3.59 7.02 -8.25
N LEU A 180 -3.40 7.68 -9.40
CA LEU A 180 -4.07 7.30 -10.65
C LEU A 180 -3.58 5.94 -11.16
N MET A 181 -2.29 5.63 -10.98
CA MET A 181 -1.75 4.30 -11.26
C MET A 181 -2.38 3.23 -10.36
N GLY A 182 -2.50 3.49 -9.07
CA GLY A 182 -3.12 2.58 -8.10
C GLY A 182 -4.59 2.26 -8.43
N ILE A 183 -5.38 3.28 -8.77
CA ILE A 183 -6.78 3.11 -9.19
C ILE A 183 -6.86 2.18 -10.41
N ASN A 184 -6.07 2.47 -11.45
CA ASN A 184 -6.04 1.64 -12.65
C ASN A 184 -5.62 0.21 -12.36
N GLN A 185 -4.63 0.02 -11.50
CA GLN A 185 -4.10 -1.30 -11.21
C GLN A 185 -5.12 -2.18 -10.50
N ILE A 186 -5.87 -1.63 -9.54
CA ILE A 186 -6.99 -2.35 -8.92
C ILE A 186 -7.98 -2.80 -9.99
N ILE A 187 -8.40 -1.89 -10.87
CA ILE A 187 -9.39 -2.17 -11.91
C ILE A 187 -8.87 -3.25 -12.87
N ASP A 188 -7.63 -3.09 -13.35
CA ASP A 188 -7.01 -4.01 -14.28
C ASP A 188 -6.86 -5.42 -13.68
N THR A 189 -6.43 -5.53 -12.43
CA THR A 189 -6.25 -6.81 -11.77
C THR A 189 -7.57 -7.48 -11.40
N TYR A 190 -8.43 -6.80 -10.66
CA TYR A 190 -9.57 -7.42 -9.99
C TYR A 190 -10.88 -7.37 -10.78
N ALA A 191 -10.99 -6.51 -11.80
CA ALA A 191 -12.09 -6.53 -12.77
C ALA A 191 -11.62 -7.01 -14.16
N GLY A 192 -10.43 -6.61 -14.60
CA GLY A 192 -9.88 -6.97 -15.91
C GLY A 192 -9.15 -8.31 -15.98
N GLY A 193 -8.82 -8.93 -14.83
CA GLY A 193 -8.04 -10.18 -14.79
C GLY A 193 -6.59 -10.03 -15.25
N ILE A 194 -6.05 -8.81 -15.27
CA ILE A 194 -4.70 -8.50 -15.73
C ILE A 194 -3.72 -8.59 -14.56
N LYS A 195 -2.72 -9.45 -14.69
CA LYS A 195 -1.65 -9.56 -13.69
C LYS A 195 -0.96 -8.20 -13.48
N PRO A 196 -0.79 -7.72 -12.24
CA PRO A 196 -0.12 -6.44 -11.98
C PRO A 196 1.36 -6.48 -12.41
N PRO A 197 2.00 -5.32 -12.62
CA PRO A 197 3.41 -5.25 -13.00
C PRO A 197 4.32 -5.84 -11.91
N SER A 198 5.54 -6.21 -12.28
CA SER A 198 6.52 -6.80 -11.35
C SER A 198 7.00 -5.85 -10.24
N THR A 199 6.66 -4.56 -10.34
CA THR A 199 6.86 -3.52 -9.33
C THR A 199 5.75 -3.49 -8.27
N THR A 200 4.79 -4.40 -8.34
CA THR A 200 3.77 -4.63 -7.31
C THR A 200 4.04 -5.94 -6.58
N PRO A 201 4.00 -5.96 -5.23
CA PRO A 201 3.98 -7.21 -4.47
C PRO A 201 2.74 -8.05 -4.83
N TYR A 202 2.96 -9.13 -5.60
CA TYR A 202 1.88 -10.01 -6.04
C TYR A 202 2.31 -11.48 -6.00
N ASP A 203 1.58 -12.29 -5.25
CA ASP A 203 1.64 -13.74 -5.23
C ASP A 203 0.31 -14.32 -5.75
N PRO A 204 0.31 -15.06 -6.87
CA PRO A 204 -0.91 -15.61 -7.47
C PRO A 204 -1.65 -16.60 -6.58
N LEU A 205 -1.02 -17.12 -5.51
CA LEU A 205 -1.68 -18.02 -4.57
C LEU A 205 -2.58 -17.28 -3.58
N ILE A 206 -2.27 -16.03 -3.23
CA ILE A 206 -2.98 -15.29 -2.16
C ILE A 206 -3.59 -13.97 -2.64
N ASP A 207 -3.05 -13.37 -3.71
CA ASP A 207 -3.43 -12.03 -4.17
C ASP A 207 -4.30 -12.04 -5.42
N LYS A 208 -4.59 -13.21 -5.98
CA LYS A 208 -5.38 -13.33 -7.23
C LYS A 208 -6.83 -12.87 -7.05
N PRO A 209 -7.50 -12.41 -8.12
CA PRO A 209 -8.93 -12.15 -8.10
C PRO A 209 -9.74 -13.38 -7.63
N ASP A 210 -10.87 -13.11 -6.98
CA ASP A 210 -11.76 -14.17 -6.45
C ASP A 210 -12.60 -14.83 -7.54
N TYR A 211 -12.87 -14.10 -8.61
CA TYR A 211 -13.74 -14.55 -9.70
C TYR A 211 -12.94 -14.73 -10.99
N ASP A 212 -13.38 -15.70 -11.81
CA ASP A 212 -12.99 -15.74 -13.22
C ASP A 212 -13.56 -14.51 -13.94
N VAL A 213 -12.71 -13.80 -14.68
CA VAL A 213 -13.07 -12.60 -15.46
C VAL A 213 -14.20 -12.86 -16.47
N ASN A 214 -14.36 -14.11 -16.93
CA ASN A 214 -15.40 -14.50 -17.87
C ASN A 214 -16.69 -14.97 -17.20
N SER A 215 -16.71 -15.11 -15.87
CA SER A 215 -17.86 -15.63 -15.13
C SER A 215 -19.09 -14.73 -15.27
N VAL A 216 -20.27 -15.36 -15.26
CA VAL A 216 -21.56 -14.64 -15.25
C VAL A 216 -21.73 -13.87 -13.94
N GLU A 217 -21.27 -14.43 -12.83
CA GLU A 217 -21.37 -13.83 -11.50
C GLU A 217 -20.63 -12.50 -11.42
N LEU A 218 -19.35 -12.45 -11.82
CA LEU A 218 -18.57 -11.20 -11.81
C LEU A 218 -19.23 -10.13 -12.68
N LYS A 219 -19.72 -10.49 -13.87
CA LYS A 219 -20.40 -9.55 -14.78
C LYS A 219 -21.64 -8.93 -14.13
N LEU A 220 -22.45 -9.74 -13.42
CA LEU A 220 -23.63 -9.25 -12.72
C LEU A 220 -23.27 -8.33 -11.54
N LEU A 221 -22.23 -8.68 -10.78
CA LEU A 221 -21.74 -7.86 -9.67
C LEU A 221 -21.21 -6.50 -10.18
N LEU A 222 -20.40 -6.51 -11.25
CA LEU A 222 -19.89 -5.27 -11.87
C LEU A 222 -21.01 -4.42 -12.47
N GLN A 223 -21.98 -5.02 -13.15
CA GLN A 223 -23.15 -4.30 -13.66
C GLN A 223 -23.94 -3.64 -12.50
N THR A 224 -24.11 -4.35 -11.39
CA THR A 224 -24.80 -3.82 -10.20
C THR A 224 -24.03 -2.64 -9.62
N LEU A 225 -22.72 -2.80 -9.41
CA LEU A 225 -21.83 -1.73 -8.93
C LEU A 225 -21.91 -0.50 -9.83
N VAL A 226 -21.74 -0.67 -11.14
CA VAL A 226 -21.77 0.45 -12.10
C VAL A 226 -23.14 1.14 -12.14
N THR A 227 -24.23 0.38 -12.00
CA THR A 227 -25.59 0.95 -11.93
C THR A 227 -25.77 1.80 -10.68
N ASP A 228 -25.32 1.32 -9.52
CA ASP A 228 -25.36 2.08 -8.26
C ASP A 228 -24.51 3.37 -8.35
N LEU A 229 -23.27 3.27 -8.84
CA LEU A 229 -22.39 4.43 -9.04
C LEU A 229 -23.01 5.45 -10.00
N ASN A 230 -23.59 4.99 -11.12
CA ASN A 230 -24.26 5.87 -12.08
C ASN A 230 -25.50 6.55 -11.50
N SER A 231 -26.24 5.91 -10.59
CA SER A 231 -27.39 6.53 -9.91
C SER A 231 -26.99 7.70 -9.01
N LYS A 232 -25.73 7.74 -8.55
CA LYS A 232 -25.15 8.78 -7.69
C LYS A 232 -24.25 9.75 -8.46
N LYS A 233 -24.19 9.67 -9.79
CA LYS A 233 -23.21 10.41 -10.61
C LYS A 233 -23.22 11.92 -10.41
N ASP A 234 -24.38 12.49 -10.09
CA ASP A 234 -24.53 13.95 -9.89
C ASP A 234 -23.91 14.41 -8.56
N GLN A 235 -23.61 13.50 -7.65
CA GLN A 235 -22.94 13.78 -6.37
C GLN A 235 -21.42 13.92 -6.52
N TYR A 236 -20.82 13.42 -7.61
CA TYR A 236 -19.38 13.55 -7.82
C TYR A 236 -18.99 15.00 -8.13
N LYS A 237 -17.95 15.47 -7.45
CA LYS A 237 -17.39 16.83 -7.53
C LYS A 237 -15.93 16.86 -7.95
N LEU A 238 -15.19 15.76 -7.75
CA LEU A 238 -13.76 15.68 -8.04
C LEU A 238 -13.50 14.67 -9.16
N PHE A 239 -12.57 15.01 -10.04
CA PHE A 239 -12.30 14.32 -11.31
C PHE A 239 -12.01 12.82 -11.17
N TYR A 240 -11.46 12.38 -10.04
CA TYR A 240 -11.09 10.99 -9.78
C TYR A 240 -12.23 10.14 -9.19
N GLN A 241 -13.28 10.75 -8.63
CA GLN A 241 -14.27 10.04 -7.81
C GLN A 241 -15.01 8.90 -8.54
N PRO A 242 -15.44 9.05 -9.81
CA PRO A 242 -16.11 7.94 -10.51
C PRO A 242 -15.25 6.67 -10.58
N PHE A 243 -13.96 6.81 -10.92
CA PHE A 243 -13.08 5.66 -11.13
C PHE A 243 -12.46 5.16 -9.83
N LEU A 244 -12.20 6.04 -8.86
CA LEU A 244 -11.83 5.65 -7.51
C LEU A 244 -12.92 4.81 -6.86
N ASN A 245 -14.18 5.25 -6.91
CA ASN A 245 -15.29 4.51 -6.31
C ASN A 245 -15.55 3.18 -7.03
N PHE A 246 -15.34 3.13 -8.34
CA PHE A 246 -15.35 1.86 -9.08
C PHE A 246 -14.24 0.92 -8.60
N ALA A 247 -13.00 1.39 -8.46
CA ALA A 247 -11.89 0.59 -7.95
C ALA A 247 -12.15 0.06 -6.53
N LEU A 248 -12.64 0.91 -5.62
CA LEU A 248 -13.00 0.49 -4.26
C LEU A 248 -14.12 -0.55 -4.25
N GLY A 249 -15.15 -0.39 -5.09
CA GLY A 249 -16.21 -1.39 -5.24
C GLY A 249 -15.73 -2.70 -5.86
N VAL A 250 -14.73 -2.65 -6.76
CA VAL A 250 -14.09 -3.84 -7.32
C VAL A 250 -13.30 -4.62 -6.26
N LEU A 251 -12.61 -3.93 -5.34
CA LEU A 251 -11.99 -4.58 -4.18
C LEU A 251 -13.05 -5.23 -3.28
N ASP A 252 -14.13 -4.53 -2.97
CA ASP A 252 -15.24 -5.04 -2.15
C ASP A 252 -15.89 -6.30 -2.76
N ILE A 253 -16.16 -6.31 -4.07
CA ILE A 253 -16.63 -7.50 -4.80
C ILE A 253 -15.70 -8.68 -4.56
N ASN A 254 -14.38 -8.45 -4.64
CA ASN A 254 -13.34 -9.46 -4.43
C ASN A 254 -12.98 -9.67 -2.95
N LYS A 255 -13.77 -9.13 -2.01
CA LYS A 255 -13.58 -9.25 -0.56
C LYS A 255 -12.18 -8.82 -0.11
N ARG A 256 -11.63 -7.81 -0.79
CA ARG A 256 -10.29 -7.26 -0.55
C ARG A 256 -10.34 -6.04 0.34
N ASP A 257 -10.68 -6.25 1.61
CA ASP A 257 -10.75 -5.20 2.64
C ASP A 257 -9.48 -5.10 3.50
N GLU A 258 -8.43 -5.86 3.17
CA GLU A 258 -7.28 -6.14 4.03
C GLU A 258 -6.63 -4.85 4.53
N ALA A 259 -6.37 -3.89 3.63
CA ALA A 259 -5.75 -2.61 3.96
C ALA A 259 -6.46 -1.88 5.12
N GLY A 260 -7.80 -1.94 5.16
CA GLY A 260 -8.63 -1.27 6.16
C GLY A 260 -8.96 -2.10 7.40
N LYS A 261 -8.86 -3.43 7.33
CA LYS A 261 -9.48 -4.39 8.27
C LYS A 261 -9.21 -4.16 9.76
N TYR A 262 -7.98 -3.76 10.12
CA TYR A 262 -7.59 -3.52 11.52
C TYR A 262 -7.26 -2.05 11.82
N PHE A 263 -7.51 -1.13 10.88
CA PHE A 263 -7.10 0.26 11.03
C PHE A 263 -8.18 1.12 11.70
N PRO A 264 -7.85 1.97 12.71
CA PRO A 264 -6.54 2.13 13.37
C PRO A 264 -6.26 1.05 14.43
N MET A 265 -5.04 0.51 14.46
CA MET A 265 -4.69 -0.62 15.32
C MET A 265 -4.45 -0.22 16.79
N GLU A 266 -4.04 1.01 17.03
CA GLU A 266 -3.80 1.59 18.37
C GLU A 266 -5.09 1.70 19.20
N ASN A 267 -6.25 1.71 18.55
CA ASN A 267 -7.55 1.68 19.21
C ASN A 267 -8.13 0.27 19.31
N GLY A 268 -7.46 -0.73 18.72
CA GLY A 268 -7.92 -2.11 18.64
C GLY A 268 -6.87 -3.10 19.12
N VAL A 269 -6.38 -3.95 18.20
CA VAL A 269 -5.52 -5.10 18.50
C VAL A 269 -4.20 -4.75 19.20
N ASN A 270 -3.73 -3.50 19.07
CA ASN A 270 -2.50 -3.01 19.68
C ASN A 270 -2.73 -2.03 20.84
N LYS A 271 -3.98 -1.78 21.26
CA LYS A 271 -4.28 -0.77 22.28
C LYS A 271 -3.48 -0.94 23.58
N ALA A 272 -3.49 -2.14 24.16
CA ALA A 272 -2.82 -2.40 25.43
C ALA A 272 -1.30 -2.15 25.37
N VAL A 273 -0.63 -2.54 24.28
CA VAL A 273 0.82 -2.30 24.12
C VAL A 273 1.11 -0.85 23.76
N TYR A 274 0.26 -0.21 22.95
CA TYR A 274 0.37 1.20 22.58
C TYR A 274 0.33 2.11 23.83
N GLU A 275 -0.62 1.88 24.73
CA GLU A 275 -0.75 2.63 25.99
C GLU A 275 0.43 2.37 26.94
N ASN A 276 1.08 1.20 26.84
CA ASN A 276 2.21 0.83 27.69
C ASN A 276 3.56 1.38 27.19
N ILE A 277 3.73 1.58 25.88
CA ILE A 277 5.00 2.04 25.26
C ILE A 277 5.59 3.29 25.94
N PRO A 278 4.83 4.36 26.24
CA PRO A 278 5.36 5.55 26.90
C PRO A 278 5.94 5.31 28.30
N THR A 279 5.60 4.19 28.95
CA THR A 279 6.05 3.85 30.31
C THR A 279 7.33 3.03 30.33
N ILE A 280 7.78 2.54 29.18
CA ILE A 280 8.95 1.65 29.07
C ILE A 280 10.24 2.44 29.25
N LYS A 281 11.08 1.99 30.20
CA LYS A 281 12.46 2.44 30.34
C LYS A 281 13.36 1.69 29.36
N TRP A 282 13.47 2.21 28.15
CA TRP A 282 14.22 1.58 27.06
C TRP A 282 15.71 1.34 27.35
N SER A 283 16.30 2.05 28.32
CA SER A 283 17.68 1.84 28.79
C SER A 283 17.91 0.50 29.48
N ASP A 284 16.84 -0.12 29.99
CA ASP A 284 16.92 -1.36 30.77
C ASP A 284 17.04 -2.60 29.87
N TYR A 285 17.00 -2.42 28.55
CA TYR A 285 16.97 -3.48 27.54
C TYR A 285 18.00 -3.24 26.43
N ASP A 286 18.64 -4.32 26.00
CA ASP A 286 19.61 -4.32 24.89
C ASP A 286 18.92 -3.92 23.57
N TYR A 287 17.68 -4.37 23.37
CA TYR A 287 16.91 -4.19 22.14
C TYR A 287 15.54 -3.55 22.39
N SER A 288 15.01 -2.86 21.38
CA SER A 288 13.69 -2.23 21.44
C SER A 288 12.56 -3.27 21.32
N VAL A 289 12.60 -4.15 20.33
CA VAL A 289 11.54 -5.13 20.07
C VAL A 289 12.14 -6.45 19.60
N ILE A 290 11.52 -7.57 19.97
CA ILE A 290 11.73 -8.88 19.33
C ILE A 290 10.60 -9.11 18.33
N VAL A 291 10.91 -9.07 17.04
CA VAL A 291 9.96 -9.29 15.94
C VAL A 291 10.02 -10.75 15.52
N VAL A 292 8.89 -11.44 15.58
CA VAL A 292 8.77 -12.85 15.22
C VAL A 292 7.93 -12.95 13.95
N LEU A 293 8.53 -13.48 12.88
CA LEU A 293 7.85 -13.59 11.58
C LEU A 293 6.87 -14.77 11.56
N GLY A 294 5.66 -14.51 11.09
CA GLY A 294 4.57 -15.48 10.96
C GLY A 294 4.84 -16.63 10.00
N ASP A 295 4.00 -17.66 10.13
CA ASP A 295 4.04 -18.90 9.37
C ASP A 295 2.62 -19.44 9.22
N SER A 296 2.09 -19.40 8.00
CA SER A 296 0.73 -19.88 7.71
C SER A 296 0.63 -21.39 7.90
N PRO A 297 -0.51 -21.91 8.39
CA PRO A 297 -0.82 -23.33 8.29
C PRO A 297 -0.68 -23.82 6.85
N ASN A 298 0.20 -24.79 6.58
CA ASN A 298 0.40 -25.33 5.22
C ASN A 298 0.64 -26.85 5.19
N SER A 299 0.60 -27.49 6.36
CA SER A 299 0.77 -28.93 6.54
C SER A 299 -0.52 -29.58 7.07
N PRO A 300 -0.82 -30.85 6.74
CA PRO A 300 -1.92 -31.60 7.37
C PRO A 300 -1.82 -31.71 8.90
N SER A 301 -0.63 -31.49 9.47
CA SER A 301 -0.40 -31.51 10.92
C SER A 301 -0.69 -30.17 11.62
N ASP A 302 -0.90 -29.10 10.85
CA ASP A 302 -1.16 -27.79 11.42
C ASP A 302 -2.60 -27.69 11.94
N LEU A 303 -2.81 -26.80 12.92
CA LEU A 303 -4.17 -26.41 13.30
C LEU A 303 -4.74 -25.45 12.25
N PRO A 304 -6.08 -25.35 12.13
CA PRO A 304 -6.69 -24.44 11.18
C PRO A 304 -6.33 -22.95 11.38
N ASN A 305 -5.95 -22.57 12.60
CA ASN A 305 -5.67 -21.17 12.99
C ASN A 305 -4.18 -20.86 13.20
N ILE A 306 -3.34 -21.84 13.53
CA ILE A 306 -1.88 -21.65 13.71
C ILE A 306 -1.12 -22.85 13.17
N SER A 307 -0.01 -22.59 12.48
CA SER A 307 0.93 -23.65 12.12
C SER A 307 1.79 -24.07 13.31
N LEU A 308 2.31 -25.30 13.26
CA LEU A 308 3.33 -25.76 14.21
C LEU A 308 4.60 -24.91 14.12
N GLY A 309 4.95 -24.41 12.93
CA GLY A 309 6.06 -23.50 12.73
C GLY A 309 5.84 -22.13 13.38
N GLY A 310 4.62 -21.59 13.31
CA GLY A 310 4.23 -20.35 13.98
C GLY A 310 4.31 -20.48 15.50
N MET A 311 3.82 -21.60 16.05
CA MET A 311 3.97 -21.92 17.47
C MET A 311 5.45 -22.01 17.89
N ALA A 312 6.28 -22.73 17.12
CA ALA A 312 7.70 -22.89 17.44
C ALA A 312 8.47 -21.56 17.40
N ARG A 313 8.16 -20.68 16.43
CA ARG A 313 8.74 -19.33 16.36
C ARG A 313 8.27 -18.46 17.53
N ALA A 314 7.00 -18.55 17.89
CA ALA A 314 6.45 -17.82 19.04
C ALA A 314 7.09 -18.28 20.36
N ASP A 315 7.26 -19.59 20.56
CA ASP A 315 7.98 -20.17 21.70
C ASP A 315 9.41 -19.61 21.81
N TYR A 316 10.13 -19.51 20.68
CA TYR A 316 11.48 -18.95 20.64
C TYR A 316 11.51 -17.44 20.94
N GLY A 317 10.58 -16.66 20.37
CA GLY A 317 10.44 -15.24 20.69
C GLY A 317 10.16 -14.99 22.18
N VAL A 318 9.33 -15.84 22.80
CA VAL A 318 9.09 -15.81 24.26
C VAL A 318 10.36 -16.13 25.04
N ALA A 319 11.21 -17.05 24.56
CA ALA A 319 12.49 -17.34 25.21
C ALA A 319 13.41 -16.12 25.20
N LEU A 320 13.52 -15.39 24.10
CA LEU A 320 14.27 -14.13 24.01
C LEU A 320 13.70 -13.06 24.95
N TYR A 321 12.38 -12.96 25.03
CA TYR A 321 11.70 -12.03 25.94
C TYR A 321 11.97 -12.34 27.41
N LYS A 322 11.89 -13.61 27.80
CA LYS A 322 12.18 -14.07 29.17
C LYS A 322 13.64 -13.88 29.57
N GLN A 323 14.56 -13.81 28.60
CA GLN A 323 15.95 -13.41 28.83
C GLN A 323 16.14 -11.90 29.02
N GLY A 324 15.07 -11.09 28.91
CA GLY A 324 15.13 -9.64 29.05
C GLY A 324 15.75 -8.93 27.85
N LYS A 325 15.77 -9.55 26.65
CA LYS A 325 16.38 -8.92 25.46
C LYS A 325 15.64 -7.66 25.00
N ALA A 326 14.32 -7.66 25.09
CA ALA A 326 13.48 -6.52 24.75
C ALA A 326 12.21 -6.51 25.62
N PRO A 327 11.58 -5.34 25.84
CA PRO A 327 10.37 -5.21 26.62
C PRO A 327 9.09 -5.60 25.86
N ILE A 328 9.16 -5.81 24.54
CA ILE A 328 8.02 -6.09 23.66
C ILE A 328 8.37 -7.25 22.73
N ILE A 329 7.42 -8.17 22.54
CA ILE A 329 7.42 -9.15 21.46
C ILE A 329 6.41 -8.67 20.41
N ALA A 330 6.82 -8.61 19.15
CA ALA A 330 5.96 -8.29 18.03
C ALA A 330 5.74 -9.53 17.17
N PHE A 331 4.49 -9.88 16.87
CA PHE A 331 4.14 -10.93 15.91
C PHE A 331 3.64 -10.31 14.62
N THR A 332 4.04 -10.89 13.49
CA THR A 332 3.63 -10.42 12.18
C THR A 332 3.01 -11.56 11.40
N GLY A 333 2.03 -11.26 10.54
CA GLY A 333 1.42 -12.23 9.65
C GLY A 333 -0.09 -12.02 9.46
N GLY A 334 -0.51 -11.93 8.20
CA GLY A 334 -1.89 -11.64 7.81
C GLY A 334 -2.80 -12.87 7.67
N HIS A 335 -3.84 -12.71 6.86
CA HIS A 335 -4.86 -13.72 6.55
C HIS A 335 -4.49 -14.52 5.28
N LEU A 336 -3.29 -15.10 5.25
CA LEU A 336 -2.68 -15.53 3.98
C LEU A 336 -3.16 -16.88 3.49
N PHE A 337 -3.00 -17.92 4.30
CA PHE A 337 -3.34 -19.27 3.88
C PHE A 337 -4.05 -20.07 4.99
N PRO A 338 -5.13 -20.82 4.65
CA PRO A 338 -5.80 -20.86 3.34
C PRO A 338 -6.40 -19.50 2.95
N ILE A 339 -6.54 -19.24 1.64
CA ILE A 339 -7.11 -17.98 1.13
C ILE A 339 -8.48 -17.75 1.80
N HIS A 340 -8.78 -16.51 2.18
CA HIS A 340 -9.99 -16.13 2.94
C HIS A 340 -10.08 -16.68 4.36
N THR A 341 -8.97 -17.17 4.92
CA THR A 341 -8.94 -17.54 6.34
C THR A 341 -9.35 -16.36 7.22
N ILE A 342 -10.20 -16.64 8.20
CA ILE A 342 -10.58 -15.65 9.22
C ILE A 342 -9.46 -15.43 10.24
N TYR A 343 -8.42 -16.27 10.23
CA TYR A 343 -7.33 -16.24 11.19
C TYR A 343 -6.15 -15.42 10.64
N SER A 344 -5.71 -14.43 11.41
CA SER A 344 -4.42 -13.76 11.18
C SER A 344 -3.34 -14.47 11.97
N GLU A 345 -2.24 -14.83 11.32
CA GLU A 345 -1.10 -15.48 11.99
C GLU A 345 -0.63 -14.68 13.22
N ALA A 346 -0.47 -13.36 13.08
CA ALA A 346 -0.03 -12.50 14.18
C ALA A 346 -0.99 -12.53 15.39
N ILE A 347 -2.29 -12.52 15.11
CA ILE A 347 -3.32 -12.56 16.16
C ILE A 347 -3.35 -13.91 16.86
N GLU A 348 -3.24 -15.00 16.11
CA GLU A 348 -3.24 -16.35 16.67
C GLU A 348 -1.95 -16.63 17.46
N MET A 349 -0.79 -16.13 17.01
CA MET A 349 0.46 -16.17 17.77
C MET A 349 0.36 -15.36 19.07
N LYS A 350 -0.25 -14.16 19.04
CA LYS A 350 -0.52 -13.36 20.24
C LYS A 350 -1.36 -14.16 21.25
N LYS A 351 -2.50 -14.71 20.83
CA LYS A 351 -3.37 -15.55 21.69
C LYS A 351 -2.60 -16.73 22.27
N TYR A 352 -1.88 -17.45 21.41
CA TYR A 352 -1.10 -18.62 21.80
C TYR A 352 -0.09 -18.32 22.92
N VAL A 353 0.67 -17.22 22.84
CA VAL A 353 1.65 -16.90 23.89
C VAL A 353 1.03 -16.32 25.16
N MET A 354 -0.12 -15.65 25.04
CA MET A 354 -0.91 -15.22 26.20
C MET A 354 -1.38 -16.45 26.97
N ASP A 355 -1.97 -17.42 26.27
CA ASP A 355 -2.55 -18.62 26.88
C ASP A 355 -1.48 -19.57 27.44
N LYS A 356 -0.43 -19.86 26.67
CA LYS A 356 0.60 -20.84 27.05
C LYS A 356 1.59 -20.31 28.09
N TYR A 357 1.94 -19.02 28.00
CA TYR A 357 3.04 -18.46 28.79
C TYR A 357 2.62 -17.33 29.73
N GLY A 358 1.37 -16.86 29.67
CA GLY A 358 0.89 -15.75 30.49
C GLY A 358 1.57 -14.42 30.14
N ILE A 359 2.07 -14.26 28.91
CA ILE A 359 2.65 -12.97 28.49
C ILE A 359 1.52 -11.93 28.47
N PRO A 360 1.63 -10.81 29.19
CA PRO A 360 0.55 -9.85 29.25
C PRO A 360 0.39 -9.12 27.93
N GLU A 361 -0.86 -8.80 27.58
CA GLU A 361 -1.22 -8.17 26.31
C GLU A 361 -0.47 -6.86 26.04
N ASN A 362 -0.19 -6.09 27.09
CA ASN A 362 0.55 -4.82 27.01
C ASN A 362 2.05 -4.98 26.68
N ARG A 363 2.52 -6.21 26.46
CA ARG A 363 3.88 -6.55 26.01
C ARG A 363 3.90 -7.17 24.62
N ILE A 364 2.72 -7.32 23.98
CA ILE A 364 2.59 -7.97 22.69
C ILE A 364 2.10 -6.97 21.66
N LEU A 365 2.90 -6.75 20.63
CA LEU A 365 2.57 -5.97 19.44
C LEU A 365 2.19 -6.92 18.30
N VAL A 366 1.26 -6.54 17.44
CA VAL A 366 0.90 -7.31 16.25
C VAL A 366 0.84 -6.45 14.99
N ASP A 367 1.27 -7.04 13.86
CA ASP A 367 0.93 -6.56 12.52
C ASP A 367 0.16 -7.65 11.75
N PRO A 368 -1.18 -7.54 11.67
CA PRO A 368 -2.06 -8.53 11.04
C PRO A 368 -2.36 -8.24 9.56
N HIS A 369 -1.71 -7.24 8.95
CA HIS A 369 -1.93 -6.83 7.56
C HIS A 369 -1.01 -7.52 6.57
N VAL A 370 0.17 -7.90 7.02
CA VAL A 370 1.27 -8.29 6.17
C VAL A 370 1.04 -9.53 5.32
N ARG A 371 1.56 -9.48 4.08
CA ARG A 371 1.49 -10.59 3.10
C ARG A 371 2.83 -11.19 2.70
N HIS A 372 3.95 -10.47 2.87
CA HIS A 372 5.27 -10.89 2.40
C HIS A 372 6.36 -10.62 3.43
N THR A 373 7.49 -11.34 3.36
CA THR A 373 8.65 -11.07 4.25
C THR A 373 9.15 -9.61 4.13
N THR A 374 9.09 -9.01 2.94
CA THR A 374 9.43 -7.60 2.74
C THR A 374 8.44 -6.66 3.45
N SER A 375 7.13 -6.92 3.31
CA SER A 375 6.12 -6.09 4.00
C SER A 375 6.08 -6.32 5.50
N ASN A 376 6.53 -7.47 6.02
CA ASN A 376 6.68 -7.70 7.48
C ASN A 376 7.60 -6.66 8.09
N MET A 377 8.76 -6.47 7.48
CA MET A 377 9.76 -5.52 7.96
C MET A 377 9.32 -4.07 7.74
N ARG A 378 8.63 -3.78 6.63
CA ARG A 378 8.04 -2.46 6.38
C ARG A 378 6.99 -2.10 7.44
N ASN A 379 6.01 -2.95 7.65
CA ASN A 379 4.85 -2.66 8.51
C ASN A 379 5.26 -2.55 9.97
N ILE A 380 6.13 -3.43 10.47
CA ILE A 380 6.71 -3.25 11.81
C ILE A 380 7.46 -1.94 11.92
N GLY A 381 8.25 -1.56 10.91
CA GLY A 381 8.90 -0.26 10.90
C GLY A 381 7.91 0.91 11.02
N ARG A 382 6.74 0.83 10.36
CA ARG A 382 5.66 1.84 10.52
C ARG A 382 5.21 1.94 11.98
N LEU A 383 5.01 0.82 12.66
CA LEU A 383 4.62 0.79 14.07
C LEU A 383 5.69 1.43 14.96
N PHE A 384 6.99 1.28 14.64
CA PHE A 384 8.03 1.94 15.42
C PHE A 384 7.86 3.46 15.42
N PHE A 385 7.73 4.05 14.22
CA PHE A 385 7.59 5.48 14.06
C PHE A 385 6.26 6.01 14.64
N ARG A 386 5.15 5.30 14.40
CA ARG A 386 3.81 5.73 14.84
C ARG A 386 3.61 5.60 16.33
N TYR A 387 4.12 4.52 16.94
CA TYR A 387 3.89 4.25 18.35
C TYR A 387 4.96 4.87 19.25
N GLY A 388 6.00 5.48 18.67
CA GLY A 388 7.09 6.10 19.42
C GLY A 388 8.04 5.10 20.05
N ILE A 389 8.22 3.93 19.42
CA ILE A 389 9.28 2.99 19.76
C ILE A 389 10.61 3.59 19.28
N PRO A 390 11.72 3.53 20.05
CA PRO A 390 12.99 4.09 19.64
C PRO A 390 13.49 3.50 18.32
N THR A 391 13.72 4.36 17.33
CA THR A 391 14.13 3.97 15.97
C THR A 391 15.66 3.92 15.81
N ASP A 392 16.40 4.47 16.75
CA ASP A 392 17.86 4.41 16.88
C ASP A 392 18.34 3.22 17.72
N LYS A 393 17.46 2.61 18.53
CA LYS A 393 17.72 1.36 19.24
C LYS A 393 17.42 0.17 18.34
N LYS A 394 18.41 -0.71 18.20
CA LYS A 394 18.29 -1.96 17.45
C LYS A 394 17.14 -2.83 17.98
N ALA A 395 16.48 -3.52 17.07
CA ALA A 395 15.52 -4.59 17.33
C ALA A 395 16.09 -5.92 16.83
N ILE A 396 15.48 -7.02 17.25
CA ILE A 396 15.76 -8.37 16.75
C ILE A 396 14.64 -8.75 15.80
N VAL A 397 14.97 -9.27 14.62
CA VAL A 397 14.04 -10.10 13.84
C VAL A 397 14.43 -11.55 13.98
N SER A 398 13.46 -12.39 14.35
CA SER A 398 13.62 -13.79 14.70
C SER A 398 12.70 -14.66 13.84
N THR A 399 13.27 -15.67 13.20
CA THR A 399 12.56 -16.60 12.32
C THR A 399 13.39 -17.87 12.05
N THR A 400 13.00 -18.71 11.09
CA THR A 400 13.78 -19.87 10.64
C THR A 400 15.11 -19.47 9.98
N LEU A 401 16.05 -20.41 9.92
CA LEU A 401 17.34 -20.22 9.24
C LEU A 401 17.19 -19.80 7.77
N SER A 402 16.24 -20.39 7.03
CA SER A 402 16.02 -20.04 5.62
C SER A 402 15.48 -18.62 5.47
N GLN A 403 14.50 -18.22 6.28
CA GLN A 403 13.90 -16.89 6.20
C GLN A 403 14.86 -15.82 6.72
N SER A 404 15.67 -16.10 7.76
CA SER A 404 16.69 -15.16 8.24
C SER A 404 17.80 -14.96 7.19
N LYS A 405 18.22 -16.03 6.48
CA LYS A 405 19.13 -15.92 5.33
C LYS A 405 18.52 -15.08 4.21
N TYR A 406 17.23 -15.23 3.94
CA TYR A 406 16.53 -14.41 2.95
C TYR A 406 16.53 -12.93 3.34
N VAL A 407 16.16 -12.58 4.59
CA VAL A 407 16.18 -11.18 5.07
C VAL A 407 17.57 -10.55 4.93
N ALA A 408 18.64 -11.31 5.23
CA ALA A 408 20.02 -10.86 5.08
C ALA A 408 20.55 -10.84 3.63
N SER A 409 19.75 -11.26 2.64
CA SER A 409 20.21 -11.43 1.26
C SER A 409 20.02 -10.17 0.41
N THR A 410 20.79 -10.08 -0.68
CA THR A 410 20.56 -9.10 -1.74
C THR A 410 19.20 -9.28 -2.41
N THR A 411 18.62 -10.49 -2.40
CA THR A 411 17.29 -10.74 -2.99
C THR A 411 16.20 -9.99 -2.23
N PHE A 412 16.26 -9.95 -0.90
CA PHE A 412 15.35 -9.13 -0.09
C PHE A 412 15.50 -7.65 -0.44
N MET A 413 16.74 -7.16 -0.58
CA MET A 413 17.01 -5.75 -0.91
C MET A 413 16.47 -5.38 -2.28
N THR A 414 16.77 -6.19 -3.31
CA THR A 414 16.30 -5.99 -4.68
C THR A 414 14.77 -6.07 -4.76
N ARG A 415 14.14 -7.04 -4.07
CA ARG A 415 12.68 -7.15 -4.02
C ARG A 415 12.06 -5.92 -3.36
N SER A 416 12.62 -5.48 -2.23
CA SER A 416 12.13 -4.29 -1.52
C SER A 416 12.21 -3.04 -2.38
N GLN A 417 13.35 -2.81 -3.03
CA GLN A 417 13.54 -1.67 -3.93
C GLN A 417 12.59 -1.73 -5.13
N ARG A 418 12.43 -2.90 -5.76
CA ARG A 418 11.54 -3.08 -6.92
C ARG A 418 10.07 -2.85 -6.56
N GLU A 419 9.62 -3.46 -5.46
CA GLU A 419 8.19 -3.56 -5.16
C GLU A 419 7.67 -2.43 -4.26
N MET A 420 8.51 -1.88 -3.38
CA MET A 420 8.13 -0.81 -2.45
C MET A 420 8.87 0.51 -2.74
N GLY A 421 9.85 0.50 -3.66
CA GLY A 421 10.66 1.66 -3.99
C GLY A 421 11.70 2.05 -2.93
N HIS A 422 11.83 1.27 -1.85
CA HIS A 422 12.75 1.53 -0.77
C HIS A 422 13.12 0.23 -0.04
N ILE A 423 14.22 0.28 0.73
CA ILE A 423 14.60 -0.79 1.65
C ILE A 423 14.04 -0.46 3.04
N PRO A 424 13.26 -1.34 3.70
CA PRO A 424 12.53 -0.99 4.92
C PRO A 424 13.40 -0.92 6.17
N ILE A 425 14.59 -1.52 6.15
CA ILE A 425 15.44 -1.72 7.33
C ILE A 425 16.91 -1.43 7.04
N GLN A 426 17.65 -1.12 8.10
CA GLN A 426 19.10 -1.22 8.16
C GLN A 426 19.46 -2.47 8.96
N LEU A 427 20.22 -3.40 8.36
CA LEU A 427 20.71 -4.60 9.05
C LEU A 427 22.05 -4.35 9.74
N TYR A 428 22.29 -5.08 10.82
CA TYR A 428 23.55 -5.10 11.57
C TYR A 428 24.05 -6.54 11.74
N ASN A 429 24.21 -7.01 12.98
CA ASN A 429 24.82 -8.31 13.25
C ASN A 429 23.80 -9.45 13.09
N ARG A 430 24.31 -10.61 12.69
CA ARG A 430 23.64 -11.90 12.88
C ARG A 430 23.98 -12.42 14.27
N LEU A 431 22.97 -12.64 15.10
CA LEU A 431 23.14 -13.12 16.47
C LEU A 431 23.10 -14.64 16.55
N SER A 432 22.34 -15.27 15.65
CA SER A 432 22.19 -16.73 15.56
C SER A 432 21.79 -17.14 14.14
N ASP A 433 21.53 -18.43 13.94
CA ASP A 433 20.90 -18.92 12.72
C ASP A 433 19.49 -18.32 12.50
N PHE A 434 18.83 -17.88 13.56
CA PHE A 434 17.44 -17.41 13.56
C PHE A 434 17.32 -15.88 13.62
N ASP A 435 18.32 -15.22 14.20
CA ASP A 435 18.20 -13.83 14.66
C ASP A 435 19.14 -12.86 13.93
N LEU A 436 18.57 -11.72 13.54
CA LEU A 436 19.28 -10.58 12.98
C LEU A 436 18.94 -9.31 13.74
N GLU A 437 19.93 -8.44 13.90
CA GLU A 437 19.74 -7.09 14.38
C GLU A 437 19.32 -6.13 13.26
N PHE A 438 18.38 -5.24 13.53
CA PHE A 438 17.97 -4.22 12.57
C PHE A 438 17.48 -2.91 13.23
N THR A 439 17.42 -1.83 12.46
CA THR A 439 16.63 -0.62 12.76
C THR A 439 15.72 -0.31 11.57
N PRO A 440 14.52 0.28 11.78
CA PRO A 440 13.62 0.64 10.69
C PRO A 440 14.12 1.90 9.98
N LYS A 441 13.78 2.04 8.70
CA LYS A 441 14.03 3.25 7.91
C LYS A 441 12.75 4.06 7.74
N ILE A 442 12.83 5.39 7.76
CA ILE A 442 11.65 6.29 7.78
C ILE A 442 10.79 6.16 6.51
N GLU A 443 11.38 5.73 5.39
CA GLU A 443 10.71 5.52 4.11
C GLU A 443 9.52 4.56 4.21
N VAL A 444 9.52 3.65 5.20
CA VAL A 444 8.41 2.72 5.44
C VAL A 444 7.09 3.42 5.72
N LEU A 445 7.08 4.69 6.13
CA LEU A 445 5.87 5.45 6.40
C LEU A 445 5.03 5.75 5.15
N HIS A 446 5.62 5.67 3.95
CA HIS A 446 4.91 5.86 2.69
C HIS A 446 3.77 4.85 2.54
N LEU A 447 2.58 5.31 2.15
CA LEU A 447 1.43 4.48 1.80
C LEU A 447 1.39 4.35 0.28
N ASP A 448 1.65 3.15 -0.22
CA ASP A 448 1.82 2.87 -1.63
C ASP A 448 0.50 2.50 -2.29
N SER A 449 -0.05 3.40 -3.11
CA SER A 449 -1.35 3.20 -3.77
C SER A 449 -1.35 2.02 -4.76
N SER A 450 -0.18 1.51 -5.16
CA SER A 450 -0.04 0.39 -6.09
C SER A 450 -0.02 -0.98 -5.41
N ASP A 451 0.04 -1.06 -4.08
CA ASP A 451 -0.19 -2.30 -3.32
C ASP A 451 -1.53 -2.22 -2.56
N PRO A 452 -2.67 -2.44 -3.24
CA PRO A 452 -3.98 -2.13 -2.67
C PRO A 452 -4.38 -2.97 -1.45
N LEU A 453 -3.69 -4.10 -1.23
CA LEU A 453 -3.98 -5.03 -0.14
C LEU A 453 -3.16 -4.72 1.12
N ASP A 454 -1.99 -4.10 0.96
CA ASP A 454 -1.06 -3.77 2.04
C ASP A 454 -0.28 -2.48 1.67
N PRO A 455 -0.97 -1.33 1.54
CA PRO A 455 -0.38 -0.07 1.06
C PRO A 455 0.62 0.51 2.04
#